data_AF-A0A2D7UVA8-F1
#
_entry.id   AF-A0A2D7UVA8-F1
#
_cell.length_a   1.000
_cell.length_b   1.000
_cell.length_c   1.000
_cell.angle_alpha   90.00
_cell.angle_beta   90.00
_cell.angle_gamma   90.00
#
_symmetry.space_group_name_H-M   'P 1'
#
loop_
_entity.id
_entity.type
_entity.pdbx_description
1 polymer ?
#
loop_
_entity_poly.entity_id
_entity_poly.type
_entity_poly.pdbx_seq_one_letter_code
_entity_poly.pdbx_strand_id
1 'polypeptide(L)'
;DPLGAKDCYRAALPDPLLLTANFSDADRITAKVSATRRDRLTAWLPMLRPPHDDGGPGAIRVEIRGLLNGSQATEVIGAIDYPSAVSGALASISAEWLLEEALPHGAWSLGMLDDPIPWLQELEARGVTAAVYEGISVT
;
A
#
# COMPACT_ATOMS: atom_id res chain seq x y z
N ASP A 1 4.16 -3.95 -17.03
CA ASP A 1 4.41 -3.09 -15.86
C ASP A 1 5.18 -1.84 -16.31
N PRO A 2 4.53 -0.66 -16.35
CA PRO A 2 5.13 0.60 -16.83
C PRO A 2 6.30 1.13 -15.98
N LEU A 3 6.45 0.70 -14.72
CA LEU A 3 7.53 1.19 -13.85
C LEU A 3 8.82 0.38 -13.95
N GLY A 4 8.73 -0.83 -14.50
CA GLY A 4 9.84 -1.77 -14.61
C GLY A 4 10.35 -2.29 -13.26
N ALA A 5 11.40 -3.11 -13.30
CA ALA A 5 12.03 -3.63 -12.09
C ALA A 5 12.75 -2.52 -11.31
N LYS A 6 12.58 -2.54 -9.98
CA LYS A 6 13.23 -1.62 -9.05
C LYS A 6 13.85 -2.39 -7.89
N ASP A 7 14.99 -1.91 -7.41
CA ASP A 7 15.59 -2.42 -6.19
C ASP A 7 14.78 -1.93 -4.98
N CYS A 8 14.13 -2.86 -4.29
CA CYS A 8 13.33 -2.57 -3.10
C CYS A 8 14.02 -3.07 -1.83
N TYR A 9 14.08 -2.22 -0.81
CA TYR A 9 14.76 -2.49 0.45
C TYR A 9 13.79 -2.37 1.61
N ARG A 10 14.02 -3.14 2.68
CA ARG A 10 13.20 -3.08 3.90
C ARG A 10 13.19 -1.65 4.44
N ALA A 11 11.99 -1.14 4.73
CA ALA A 11 11.78 0.20 5.25
C ALA A 11 10.94 0.15 6.53
N ALA A 12 11.15 1.14 7.40
CA ALA A 12 10.34 1.34 8.60
C ALA A 12 9.10 2.17 8.25
N LEU A 13 8.15 1.54 7.54
CA LEU A 13 6.84 2.12 7.24
C LEU A 13 5.82 1.79 8.34
N PRO A 14 4.73 2.57 8.51
CA PRO A 14 3.70 2.29 9.50
C PRO A 14 2.85 1.05 9.17
N ASP A 15 2.74 0.67 7.89
CA ASP A 15 1.81 -0.36 7.42
C ASP A 15 2.00 -1.72 8.12
N PRO A 16 3.23 -2.26 8.28
CA PRO A 16 3.41 -3.53 8.99
C PRO A 16 2.92 -3.49 10.43
N LEU A 17 3.10 -2.36 11.13
CA LEU A 17 2.63 -2.22 12.51
C LEU A 17 1.10 -2.22 12.58
N LEU A 18 0.44 -1.47 11.68
CA LEU A 18 -1.03 -1.40 11.63
C LEU A 18 -1.65 -2.73 11.19
N LEU A 19 -1.06 -3.40 10.20
CA LEU A 19 -1.57 -4.67 9.69
C LEU A 19 -1.38 -5.82 10.68
N THR A 20 -0.30 -5.83 11.49
CA THR A 20 -0.11 -6.89 12.50
C THR A 20 -1.24 -6.91 13.54
N ALA A 21 -1.85 -5.76 13.84
CA ALA A 21 -3.00 -5.71 14.74
C ALA A 21 -4.26 -6.39 14.14
N ASN A 22 -4.42 -6.35 12.82
CA ASN A 22 -5.62 -6.87 12.13
C ASN A 22 -5.42 -8.30 11.59
N PHE A 23 -4.17 -8.67 11.33
CA PHE A 23 -3.78 -9.98 10.80
C PHE A 23 -2.84 -10.68 11.78
N SER A 24 -3.35 -10.98 12.99
CA SER A 24 -2.57 -11.56 14.09
C SER A 24 -1.98 -12.94 13.76
N ASP A 25 -2.61 -13.67 12.84
CA ASP A 25 -2.20 -15.02 12.45
C ASP A 25 -1.08 -15.01 11.39
N ALA A 26 -0.70 -13.82 10.89
CA ALA A 26 0.39 -13.70 9.94
C ALA A 26 1.74 -13.86 10.65
N ASP A 27 2.52 -14.87 10.26
CA ASP A 27 3.87 -15.11 10.81
C ASP A 27 4.82 -13.92 10.65
N ARG A 28 4.65 -13.15 9.56
CA ARG A 28 5.53 -12.03 9.23
C ARG A 28 4.87 -11.03 8.30
N ILE A 29 4.92 -9.76 8.70
CA ILE A 29 4.55 -8.62 7.84
C ILE A 29 5.78 -7.73 7.67
N THR A 30 6.11 -7.38 6.43
CA THR A 30 7.26 -6.51 6.12
C THR A 30 6.91 -5.51 5.04
N ALA A 31 7.39 -4.29 5.18
CA ALA A 31 7.34 -3.27 4.13
C ALA A 31 8.71 -3.10 3.47
N LYS A 32 8.68 -2.83 2.17
CA LYS A 32 9.85 -2.49 1.37
C LYS A 32 9.54 -1.26 0.51
N VAL A 33 10.52 -0.41 0.29
CA VAL A 33 10.42 0.75 -0.59
C VAL A 33 11.51 0.70 -1.65
N SER A 34 11.19 1.11 -2.87
CA SER A 34 12.19 1.29 -3.92
C SER A 34 13.13 2.43 -3.54
N ALA A 35 14.43 2.19 -3.62
CA ALA A 35 15.43 3.21 -3.28
C ALA A 35 16.68 3.02 -4.12
N THR A 36 17.33 4.12 -4.53
CA THR A 36 18.67 4.03 -5.09
C THR A 36 19.68 3.73 -3.97
N ARG A 37 20.91 3.31 -4.34
CA ARG A 37 21.99 3.14 -3.36
C ARG A 37 22.29 4.42 -2.59
N ARG A 38 22.14 5.57 -3.25
CA ARG A 38 22.29 6.89 -2.63
C ARG A 38 21.20 7.12 -1.60
N ASP A 39 19.93 6.91 -1.97
CA ASP A 39 18.80 7.14 -1.07
C ASP A 39 18.93 6.31 0.21
N ARG A 40 19.36 5.04 0.10
CA ARG A 40 19.63 4.20 1.26
C ARG A 40 20.68 4.77 2.22
N LEU A 41 21.74 5.35 1.68
CA LEU A 41 22.81 5.95 2.48
C LEU A 41 22.36 7.25 3.12
N THR A 42 21.49 8.00 2.45
CA THR A 42 21.09 9.36 2.85
C THR A 42 19.74 9.44 3.54
N ALA A 43 18.95 8.36 3.62
CA ALA A 43 17.57 8.38 4.13
C ALA A 43 17.41 8.86 5.59
N TRP A 44 18.46 8.74 6.40
CA TRP A 44 18.45 9.19 7.80
C TRP A 44 18.93 10.64 7.97
N LEU A 45 19.43 11.27 6.90
CA LEU A 45 19.89 12.65 6.92
C LEU A 45 18.69 13.59 6.68
N PRO A 46 18.71 14.81 7.24
CA PRO A 46 17.69 15.81 6.94
C PRO A 46 17.73 16.18 5.46
N MET A 47 16.57 16.45 4.88
CA MET A 47 16.51 16.96 3.51
C MET A 47 17.06 18.39 3.45
N LEU A 48 18.11 18.58 2.64
CA LEU A 48 18.74 19.90 2.42
C LEU A 48 18.10 20.70 1.29
N ARG A 49 17.17 20.09 0.55
CA ARG A 49 16.36 20.71 -0.50
C ARG A 49 14.92 20.28 -0.30
N PRO A 50 13.93 21.10 -0.70
CA PRO A 50 12.54 20.69 -0.71
C PRO A 50 12.35 19.37 -1.47
N PRO A 51 11.39 18.52 -1.06
CA PRO A 51 11.01 17.34 -1.83
C PRO A 51 10.51 17.75 -3.21
N HIS A 52 10.53 16.79 -4.15
CA HIS A 52 9.80 16.93 -5.40
C HIS A 52 8.29 17.02 -5.11
N ASP A 53 7.54 17.73 -5.96
CA ASP A 53 6.11 17.95 -5.75
C ASP A 53 5.31 16.63 -5.68
N ASP A 54 5.70 15.61 -6.45
CA ASP A 54 5.02 14.30 -6.46
C ASP A 54 5.98 13.10 -6.70
N GLY A 55 7.18 13.34 -7.21
CA GLY A 55 8.13 12.25 -7.54
C GLY A 55 7.78 11.45 -8.80
N GLY A 56 6.65 11.73 -9.46
CA GLY A 56 6.21 11.09 -10.70
C GLY A 56 5.41 9.80 -10.47
N PRO A 57 5.18 8.99 -11.52
CA PRO A 57 4.40 7.76 -11.38
C PRO A 57 5.12 6.76 -10.47
N GLY A 58 4.38 6.18 -9.53
CA GLY A 58 4.81 5.18 -8.57
C GLY A 58 3.89 3.96 -8.54
N ALA A 59 4.24 2.97 -7.73
CA ALA A 59 3.39 1.81 -7.50
C ALA A 59 3.52 1.30 -6.08
N ILE A 60 2.43 0.69 -5.63
CA ILE A 60 2.41 -0.16 -4.44
C ILE A 60 2.12 -1.60 -4.87
N ARG A 61 2.74 -2.55 -4.18
CA ARG A 61 2.45 -3.99 -4.32
C ARG A 61 2.34 -4.61 -2.95
N VAL A 62 1.35 -5.47 -2.80
CA VAL A 62 1.12 -6.30 -1.64
C VAL A 62 1.22 -7.75 -2.10
N GLU A 63 2.17 -8.46 -1.53
CA GLU A 63 2.35 -9.89 -1.73
C GLU A 63 1.87 -10.63 -0.49
N ILE A 64 0.92 -11.53 -0.66
CA ILE A 64 0.31 -12.34 0.39
C ILE A 64 0.71 -13.78 0.13
N ARG A 65 1.28 -14.45 1.13
CA ARG A 65 1.65 -15.87 1.07
C ARG A 65 0.98 -16.61 2.20
N GLY A 66 0.46 -17.79 1.92
CA GLY A 66 -0.20 -18.59 2.93
C GLY A 66 -0.73 -19.92 2.40
N LEU A 67 -1.76 -20.44 3.07
CA LEU A 67 -2.48 -21.64 2.67
C LEU A 67 -3.86 -21.26 2.17
N LEU A 68 -4.22 -21.74 0.98
CA LEU A 68 -5.56 -21.64 0.42
C LEU A 68 -6.04 -23.05 0.07
N ASN A 69 -7.18 -23.48 0.62
CA ASN A 69 -7.72 -24.82 0.40
C ASN A 69 -6.71 -25.96 0.64
N GLY A 70 -5.86 -25.80 1.68
CA GLY A 70 -4.84 -26.79 2.05
C GLY A 70 -3.57 -26.80 1.21
N SER A 71 -3.46 -25.91 0.22
CA SER A 71 -2.27 -25.78 -0.63
C SER A 71 -1.57 -24.44 -0.42
N GLN A 72 -0.25 -24.39 -0.57
CA GLN A 72 0.47 -23.13 -0.53
C GLN A 72 0.02 -22.24 -1.69
N ALA A 73 -0.27 -20.98 -1.40
CA ALA A 73 -0.72 -19.99 -2.37
C ALA A 73 0.04 -18.67 -2.15
N THR A 74 0.29 -17.96 -3.25
CA THR A 74 0.85 -16.61 -3.25
C THR A 74 0.00 -15.75 -4.17
N GLU A 75 -0.48 -14.63 -3.65
CA GLU A 75 -1.26 -13.64 -4.39
C GLU A 75 -0.52 -12.31 -4.36
N VAL A 76 -0.51 -11.61 -5.49
CA VAL A 76 0.13 -10.30 -5.61
C VAL A 76 -0.84 -9.32 -6.25
N ILE A 77 -1.18 -8.29 -5.49
CA ILE A 77 -2.05 -7.19 -5.91
C ILE A 77 -1.24 -5.90 -5.83
N GLY A 78 -1.49 -4.95 -6.71
CA GLY A 78 -0.89 -3.63 -6.60
C GLY A 78 -1.73 -2.56 -7.25
N ALA A 79 -1.18 -1.35 -7.31
CA ALA A 79 -1.74 -0.24 -8.06
C ALA A 79 -0.58 0.60 -8.60
N ILE A 80 -0.82 1.29 -9.72
CA ILE A 80 0.18 2.14 -10.38
C ILE A 80 -0.48 3.48 -10.64
N ASP A 81 0.07 4.54 -10.06
CA ASP A 81 -0.49 5.89 -10.18
C ASP A 81 0.50 6.94 -9.67
N TYR A 82 0.09 8.20 -9.68
CA TYR A 82 0.75 9.33 -9.06
C TYR A 82 0.47 9.34 -7.54
N PRO A 83 1.49 9.24 -6.67
CA PRO A 83 1.30 9.18 -5.22
C PRO A 83 0.48 10.35 -4.66
N SER A 84 0.65 11.57 -5.18
CA SER A 84 -0.11 12.76 -4.76
C SER A 84 -1.60 12.62 -5.07
N ALA A 85 -1.94 12.14 -6.27
CA ALA A 85 -3.31 11.95 -6.70
C ALA A 85 -4.02 10.89 -5.85
N VAL A 86 -3.37 9.74 -5.64
CA VAL A 86 -3.90 8.66 -4.79
C VAL A 86 -4.04 9.11 -3.34
N SER A 87 -3.05 9.84 -2.81
CA SER A 87 -3.11 10.37 -1.44
C SER A 87 -4.27 11.36 -1.27
N GLY A 88 -4.48 12.22 -2.27
CA GLY A 88 -5.61 13.15 -2.32
C GLY A 88 -6.95 12.42 -2.34
N ALA A 89 -7.10 11.41 -3.20
CA ALA A 89 -8.30 10.59 -3.27
C ALA A 89 -8.55 9.86 -1.93
N LEU A 90 -7.57 9.17 -1.37
CA LEU A 90 -7.71 8.48 -0.08
C LEU A 90 -8.14 9.45 1.04
N ALA A 91 -7.54 10.64 1.09
CA ALA A 91 -7.88 11.66 2.08
C ALA A 91 -9.31 12.19 1.88
N SER A 92 -9.73 12.45 0.65
CA SER A 92 -11.08 12.95 0.37
C SER A 92 -12.15 11.94 0.72
N ILE A 93 -12.00 10.68 0.28
CA ILE A 93 -12.98 9.64 0.59
C ILE A 93 -13.03 9.42 2.11
N SER A 94 -11.86 9.44 2.79
CA SER A 94 -11.78 9.25 4.25
C SER A 94 -12.53 10.34 5.00
N ALA A 95 -12.43 11.58 4.53
CA ALA A 95 -13.19 12.69 5.09
C ALA A 95 -14.70 12.55 4.82
N GLU A 96 -15.09 12.12 3.62
CA GLU A 96 -16.49 11.92 3.23
C GLU A 96 -17.16 10.85 4.11
N TRP A 97 -16.56 9.67 4.24
CA TRP A 97 -17.14 8.62 5.10
C TRP A 97 -17.13 8.97 6.59
N LEU A 98 -16.16 9.78 7.04
CA LEU A 98 -16.18 10.29 8.40
C LEU A 98 -17.39 11.23 8.63
N LEU A 99 -17.71 12.08 7.65
CA LEU A 99 -18.86 13.00 7.72
C LEU A 99 -20.20 12.27 7.61
N GLU A 100 -20.24 11.16 6.89
CA GLU A 100 -21.41 10.29 6.75
C GLU A 100 -21.60 9.32 7.94
N GLU A 101 -20.71 9.38 8.94
CA GLU A 101 -20.68 8.45 10.08
C GLU A 101 -20.56 6.98 9.65
N ALA A 102 -19.97 6.73 8.47
CA ALA A 102 -19.74 5.41 7.90
C ALA A 102 -18.44 4.76 8.40
N LEU A 103 -17.61 5.49 9.15
CA LEU A 103 -16.42 4.97 9.81
C LEU A 103 -16.66 4.78 11.32
N PRO A 104 -16.07 3.73 11.93
CA PRO A 104 -16.16 3.54 13.37
C PRO A 104 -15.50 4.69 14.16
N HIS A 105 -16.03 4.97 15.36
CA HIS A 105 -15.43 5.96 16.26
C HIS A 105 -14.08 5.48 16.83
N GLY A 106 -13.11 6.39 16.97
CA GLY A 106 -11.81 6.14 17.60
C GLY A 106 -10.64 6.25 16.63
N ALA A 107 -9.53 5.57 16.94
CA ALA A 107 -8.36 5.49 16.07
C ALA A 107 -8.41 4.23 15.21
N TRP A 108 -8.44 4.41 13.89
CA TRP A 108 -8.63 3.33 12.92
C TRP A 108 -7.65 3.43 11.76
N SER A 109 -7.43 2.31 11.08
CA SER A 109 -6.71 2.25 9.81
C SER A 109 -7.62 1.63 8.74
N LEU A 110 -7.38 1.92 7.46
CA LEU A 110 -8.17 1.34 6.37
C LEU A 110 -8.09 -0.20 6.31
N GLY A 111 -7.03 -0.79 6.86
CA GLY A 111 -6.91 -2.24 7.00
C GLY A 111 -7.81 -2.86 8.06
N MET A 112 -8.60 -2.05 8.79
CA MET A 112 -9.57 -2.48 9.81
C MET A 112 -11.02 -2.47 9.28
N LEU A 113 -11.24 -2.17 8.01
CA LEU A 113 -12.58 -2.23 7.40
C LEU A 113 -13.02 -3.69 7.28
N ASP A 114 -14.20 -4.01 7.83
CA ASP A 114 -14.78 -5.35 7.73
C ASP A 114 -15.13 -5.71 6.28
N ASP A 115 -15.70 -4.75 5.54
CA ASP A 115 -15.94 -4.85 4.10
C ASP A 115 -15.19 -3.74 3.36
N PRO A 116 -14.03 -4.04 2.75
CA PRO A 116 -13.26 -3.06 2.00
C PRO A 116 -13.80 -2.82 0.58
N ILE A 117 -14.75 -3.62 0.09
CA ILE A 117 -15.15 -3.58 -1.34
C ILE A 117 -15.79 -2.24 -1.73
N PRO A 118 -16.76 -1.66 -0.98
CA PRO A 118 -17.33 -0.36 -1.33
C PRO A 118 -16.26 0.74 -1.38
N TRP A 119 -15.29 0.68 -0.48
CA TRP A 119 -14.16 1.61 -0.44
C TRP A 119 -13.28 1.53 -1.69
N LEU A 120 -12.96 0.30 -2.12
CA LEU A 120 -12.16 0.07 -3.32
C LEU A 120 -12.90 0.50 -4.59
N GLN A 121 -14.22 0.32 -4.66
CA GLN A 121 -15.05 0.80 -5.78
C GLN A 121 -15.04 2.33 -5.87
N GLU A 122 -15.03 3.01 -4.73
CA GLU A 122 -14.91 4.48 -4.67
C GLU A 122 -13.55 5.00 -5.13
N LEU A 123 -12.47 4.27 -4.83
CA LEU A 123 -11.15 4.56 -5.37
C LEU A 123 -11.11 4.37 -6.89
N GLU A 124 -11.69 3.27 -7.40
CA GLU A 124 -11.78 3.00 -8.83
C GLU A 124 -12.58 4.08 -9.56
N ALA A 125 -13.71 4.53 -8.99
CA ALA A 125 -14.51 5.63 -9.53
C ALA A 125 -13.76 6.97 -9.60
N ARG A 126 -12.74 7.15 -8.74
CA ARG A 126 -11.83 8.31 -8.75
C ARG A 126 -10.56 8.08 -9.60
N GLY A 127 -10.51 6.98 -10.34
CA GLY A 127 -9.46 6.67 -11.31
C GLY A 127 -8.30 5.84 -10.77
N VAL A 128 -8.33 5.42 -9.51
CA VAL A 128 -7.28 4.60 -8.89
C VAL A 128 -7.63 3.12 -9.05
N THR A 129 -7.01 2.47 -10.04
CA THR A 129 -7.32 1.08 -10.39
C THR A 129 -6.31 0.09 -9.81
N ALA A 130 -6.81 -1.00 -9.22
CA ALA A 130 -5.99 -2.12 -8.79
C ALA A 130 -5.52 -2.97 -9.99
N ALA A 131 -4.32 -3.51 -9.88
CA ALA A 131 -3.71 -4.43 -10.83
C ALA A 131 -3.42 -5.77 -10.14
N VAL A 132 -3.87 -6.87 -10.75
CA VAL A 132 -3.51 -8.23 -10.35
C VAL A 132 -2.24 -8.63 -11.09
N TYR A 133 -1.26 -9.17 -10.37
CA TYR A 133 0.00 -9.64 -10.94
C TYR A 133 -0.02 -11.16 -11.06
N GLU A 134 -0.49 -11.65 -12.21
CA GLU A 134 -0.52 -13.08 -12.52
C GLU A 134 0.87 -13.65 -12.84
N GLY A 135 1.06 -14.96 -12.60
CA GLY A 135 2.28 -15.68 -12.98
C GLY A 135 3.48 -15.51 -12.05
N ILE A 136 3.31 -14.86 -10.90
CA ILE A 136 4.34 -14.81 -9.85
C ILE A 136 4.26 -16.11 -9.03
N SER A 137 4.83 -17.18 -9.58
CA SER A 137 5.08 -18.40 -8.80
C SER A 137 6.36 -18.19 -7.99
N VAL A 138 6.24 -17.86 -6.71
CA VAL A 138 7.40 -17.93 -5.81
C VAL A 138 7.41 -19.31 -5.17
N THR A 139 8.26 -20.18 -5.72
CA THR A 139 8.70 -21.43 -5.07
C THR A 139 9.33 -21.17 -3.72
#